data_AF-A0ABD3SUC6-F1
#
_entry.id   AF-A0ABD3SUC6-F1
#
_cell.length_a   1.000
_cell.length_b   1.000
_cell.length_c   1.000
_cell.angle_alpha   90.00
_cell.angle_beta   90.00
_cell.angle_gamma   90.00
#
_symmetry.space_group_name_H-M   'P 1'
#
loop_
_entity.id
_entity.type
_entity.pdbx_description
1 polymer ?
#
loop_
_entity_poly.entity_id
_entity_poly.type
_entity_poly.pdbx_seq_one_letter_code
_entity_poly.pdbx_strand_id
1 'polypeptide(L)'
;MARILSMQLSSGISSRITSSIAKEKSETKIELPEKVKNSRVLILGGTGRVGGSTAVALSKFCPDLRIVVGGRNRDKGAAMVAKLGNNSYFSEVDINDSKSLDLALKDVDLVVHTAGPFQQAEKCTVLEAAIQNKTAYLDVCDDTNYSWNIKSYMKKAVDANIPAITTGGIYPGVSNVMAAELVRAAKSESKSDPQRLRFYYYTAGSGGAGPTILSTSFLLLGEEVVAYNKGEKIKLKPYSGMLQIDFGLGIGKKDVFLLNLPEVRSTHEILGVPSVSARFGTAPFFWNWGMIAMSFLPSEFLRDRSKVQQLVQLFDPVVRAVDGIAGEKVSMRVRLLSQFLLSCISSCVIVLHIDPNRLIWSRQMDAIE
;
A
#
# COMPACT_ATOMS: atom_id res chain seq x y z
N MET A 1 -32.20 -37.78 54.62
CA MET A 1 -31.37 -38.58 53.69
C MET A 1 -30.99 -37.71 52.50
N ALA A 2 -29.71 -37.74 52.14
CA ALA A 2 -29.04 -37.24 50.93
C ALA A 2 -29.16 -35.74 50.56
N ARG A 3 -28.07 -35.00 50.87
CA ARG A 3 -27.66 -33.72 50.28
C ARG A 3 -26.89 -33.99 48.98
N ILE A 4 -27.13 -33.18 47.94
CA ILE A 4 -26.35 -33.15 46.70
C ILE A 4 -25.27 -32.06 46.82
N LEU A 5 -24.01 -32.45 46.67
CA LEU A 5 -22.84 -31.57 46.61
C LEU A 5 -22.68 -30.98 45.19
N SER A 6 -22.50 -29.67 45.15
CA SER A 6 -21.89 -28.92 44.05
C SER A 6 -20.38 -29.21 44.01
N MET A 7 -19.85 -29.63 42.86
CA MET A 7 -18.42 -29.64 42.56
C MET A 7 -18.12 -28.64 41.44
N GLN A 8 -17.44 -27.56 41.81
CA GLN A 8 -16.69 -26.69 40.90
C GLN A 8 -15.51 -27.48 40.32
N LEU A 9 -15.46 -27.61 39.00
CA LEU A 9 -14.26 -28.04 38.29
C LEU A 9 -13.50 -26.82 37.77
N SER A 10 -12.28 -26.74 38.28
CA SER A 10 -11.28 -25.69 38.15
C SER A 10 -10.85 -25.43 36.71
N SER A 11 -10.65 -24.15 36.43
CA SER A 11 -9.96 -23.56 35.29
C SER A 11 -8.55 -24.14 35.10
N GLY A 12 -8.33 -24.87 34.00
CA GLY A 12 -7.04 -25.52 33.79
C GLY A 12 -6.69 -25.91 32.35
N ILE A 13 -7.13 -25.19 31.31
CA ILE A 13 -6.69 -25.44 29.90
C ILE A 13 -6.37 -24.15 29.10
N SER A 14 -6.47 -22.94 29.66
CA SER A 14 -6.28 -21.68 28.90
C SER A 14 -4.85 -21.10 28.89
N SER A 15 -3.82 -21.81 29.36
CA SER A 15 -2.47 -21.24 29.57
C SER A 15 -1.37 -21.74 28.63
N ARG A 16 -1.69 -22.47 27.54
CA ARG A 16 -0.67 -22.97 26.60
C ARG A 16 -0.57 -22.25 25.24
N ILE A 17 -1.29 -21.14 25.02
CA ILE A 17 -1.22 -20.40 23.74
C ILE A 17 -0.40 -19.09 23.87
N THR A 18 0.07 -18.71 25.05
CA THR A 18 0.80 -17.45 25.30
C THR A 18 2.31 -17.61 25.47
N SER A 19 3.01 -18.33 24.59
CA SER A 19 4.48 -18.45 24.68
C SER A 19 5.29 -18.38 23.37
N SER A 20 4.83 -17.66 22.34
CA SER A 20 5.71 -17.24 21.24
C SER A 20 5.93 -15.73 21.11
N ILE A 21 5.35 -14.92 22.01
CA ILE A 21 5.52 -13.46 22.00
C ILE A 21 6.64 -13.08 22.98
N ALA A 22 7.90 -13.38 22.66
CA ALA A 22 9.06 -12.62 23.13
C ALA A 22 10.35 -13.13 22.49
N LYS A 23 11.15 -12.16 22.01
CA LYS A 23 12.56 -12.24 21.59
C LYS A 23 12.87 -12.89 20.25
N GLU A 24 12.82 -12.05 19.22
CA GLU A 24 13.94 -11.92 18.28
C GLU A 24 14.01 -10.47 17.78
N LYS A 25 14.76 -9.63 18.50
CA LYS A 25 15.39 -8.44 17.90
C LYS A 25 16.78 -8.88 17.43
N SER A 26 16.80 -9.73 16.41
CA SER A 26 17.91 -9.73 15.47
C SER A 26 17.50 -8.70 14.43
N GLU A 27 18.00 -7.47 14.52
CA GLU A 27 18.06 -6.63 13.32
C GLU A 27 19.02 -7.36 12.38
N THR A 28 18.45 -8.24 11.53
CA THR A 28 19.20 -8.95 10.52
C THR A 28 19.73 -7.89 9.57
N LYS A 29 20.97 -7.47 9.81
CA LYS A 29 21.65 -6.46 9.01
C LYS A 29 21.82 -7.08 7.62
N ILE A 30 20.99 -6.65 6.67
CA ILE A 30 21.05 -7.14 5.30
C ILE A 30 22.39 -6.68 4.74
N GLU A 31 23.33 -7.61 4.52
CA GLU A 31 24.58 -7.30 3.86
C GLU A 31 24.32 -7.01 2.38
N LEU A 32 24.47 -5.74 2.01
CA LEU A 32 24.35 -5.32 0.62
C LEU A 32 25.65 -5.61 -0.15
N PRO A 33 25.59 -6.10 -1.39
CA PRO A 33 26.76 -6.20 -2.25
C PRO A 33 27.45 -4.84 -2.41
N GLU A 34 28.78 -4.80 -2.48
CA GLU A 34 29.55 -3.55 -2.61
C GLU A 34 29.11 -2.67 -3.79
N LYS A 35 28.71 -3.30 -4.90
CA LYS A 35 28.16 -2.61 -6.07
C LYS A 35 26.89 -1.80 -5.75
N VAL A 36 26.08 -2.27 -4.80
CA VAL A 36 24.82 -1.63 -4.40
C VAL A 36 25.05 -0.50 -3.41
N LYS A 37 26.06 -0.61 -2.53
CA LYS A 37 26.32 0.39 -1.49
C LYS A 37 26.56 1.79 -2.06
N ASN A 38 27.22 1.89 -3.21
CA ASN A 38 27.54 3.16 -3.85
C ASN A 38 26.54 3.57 -4.96
N SER A 39 25.42 2.88 -5.10
CA SER A 39 24.46 3.15 -6.17
C SER A 39 23.85 4.54 -6.07
N ARG A 40 23.59 5.13 -7.24
CA ARG A 40 22.91 6.40 -7.40
C ARG A 40 21.41 6.19 -7.55
N VAL A 41 20.65 6.68 -6.58
CA VAL A 41 19.19 6.50 -6.51
C VAL A 41 18.50 7.84 -6.70
N LEU A 42 17.78 8.01 -7.80
CA LEU A 42 16.95 9.18 -8.07
C LEU A 42 15.53 8.98 -7.53
N ILE A 43 15.09 9.86 -6.64
CA ILE A 43 13.74 9.82 -6.07
C ILE A 43 12.94 10.98 -6.67
N LEU A 44 12.15 10.68 -7.70
CA LEU A 44 11.25 11.66 -8.32
C LEU A 44 10.05 11.92 -7.41
N GLY A 45 9.72 13.19 -7.18
CA GLY A 45 8.77 13.55 -6.12
C GLY A 45 9.39 13.51 -4.73
N GLY A 46 10.72 13.52 -4.63
CA GLY A 46 11.48 13.41 -3.38
C GLY A 46 11.22 14.54 -2.37
N THR A 47 10.64 15.65 -2.80
CA THR A 47 10.20 16.74 -1.91
C THR A 47 8.78 16.55 -1.34
N GLY A 48 8.08 15.50 -1.77
CA GLY A 48 6.75 15.11 -1.27
C GLY A 48 6.84 14.24 -0.01
N ARG A 49 5.69 13.88 0.57
CA ARG A 49 5.64 13.05 1.79
C ARG A 49 6.24 11.65 1.56
N VAL A 50 5.75 10.93 0.54
CA VAL A 50 6.21 9.56 0.23
C VAL A 50 7.67 9.57 -0.23
N GLY A 51 8.02 10.45 -1.18
CA GLY A 51 9.39 10.58 -1.68
C GLY A 51 10.39 10.99 -0.60
N GLY A 52 10.04 11.96 0.24
CA GLY A 52 10.89 12.39 1.35
C GLY A 52 11.08 11.29 2.40
N SER A 53 10.01 10.60 2.79
CA SER A 53 10.13 9.44 3.69
C SER A 53 10.98 8.31 3.09
N THR A 54 10.85 8.07 1.78
CA THR A 54 11.68 7.10 1.04
C THR A 54 13.16 7.49 1.08
N ALA A 55 13.47 8.76 0.84
CA ALA A 55 14.83 9.27 0.87
C ALA A 55 15.46 9.13 2.27
N VAL A 56 14.71 9.46 3.33
CA VAL A 56 15.17 9.29 4.72
C VAL A 56 15.39 7.80 5.05
N ALA A 57 14.46 6.93 4.64
CA ALA A 57 14.57 5.50 4.90
C ALA A 57 15.80 4.89 4.20
N LEU A 58 16.03 5.23 2.93
CA LEU A 58 17.20 4.77 2.17
C LEU A 58 18.52 5.28 2.76
N SER A 59 18.59 6.56 3.14
CA SER A 59 19.77 7.16 3.78
C SER A 59 20.14 6.45 5.09
N LYS A 60 19.14 6.07 5.90
CA LYS A 60 19.37 5.30 7.13
C LYS A 60 19.72 3.84 6.87
N PHE A 61 19.12 3.23 5.85
CA PHE A 61 19.34 1.84 5.51
C PHE A 61 20.75 1.60 4.95
N CYS A 62 21.23 2.49 4.07
CA CYS A 62 22.58 2.42 3.51
C CYS A 62 23.13 3.85 3.31
N PRO A 63 23.95 4.36 4.25
CA PRO A 63 24.51 5.72 4.20
C PRO A 63 25.45 6.01 3.01
N ASP A 64 25.97 4.97 2.37
CA ASP A 64 26.87 5.07 1.22
C ASP A 64 26.11 5.36 -0.09
N LEU A 65 24.77 5.20 -0.10
CA LEU A 65 23.94 5.47 -1.27
C LEU A 65 24.02 6.95 -1.66
N ARG A 66 24.11 7.20 -2.97
CA ARG A 66 24.08 8.55 -3.53
C ARG A 66 22.65 8.92 -3.87
N ILE A 67 21.98 9.64 -2.97
CA ILE A 67 20.56 9.94 -3.09
C ILE A 67 20.34 11.26 -3.84
N VAL A 68 19.62 11.20 -4.95
CA VAL A 68 19.17 12.37 -5.71
C VAL A 68 17.72 12.66 -5.34
N VAL A 69 17.47 13.81 -4.74
CA VAL A 69 16.12 14.30 -4.49
C VAL A 69 15.64 15.03 -5.75
N GLY A 70 14.75 14.41 -6.52
CA GLY A 70 14.17 14.97 -7.73
C GLY A 70 12.83 15.67 -7.46
N GLY A 71 12.69 16.93 -7.89
CA GLY A 71 11.42 17.66 -7.80
C GLY A 71 11.46 19.03 -8.44
N ARG A 72 10.34 19.75 -8.44
CA ARG A 72 10.24 21.08 -9.08
C ARG A 72 10.58 22.25 -8.15
N ASN A 73 10.46 22.06 -6.84
CA ASN A 73 10.65 23.14 -5.87
C ASN A 73 12.06 23.08 -5.28
N ARG A 74 12.92 24.02 -5.68
CA ARG A 74 14.32 24.12 -5.24
C ARG A 74 14.47 24.26 -3.73
N ASP A 75 13.65 25.10 -3.10
CA ASP A 75 13.75 25.37 -1.65
C ASP A 75 13.43 24.14 -0.81
N LYS A 76 12.34 23.42 -1.16
CA LYS A 76 12.00 22.14 -0.53
C LYS A 76 13.07 21.08 -0.80
N GLY A 77 13.66 21.12 -2.00
CA GLY A 77 14.80 20.29 -2.38
C GLY A 77 16.00 20.49 -1.47
N ALA A 78 16.44 21.74 -1.31
CA ALA A 78 17.55 22.12 -0.45
C ALA A 78 17.31 21.75 1.01
N ALA A 79 16.09 21.98 1.52
CA ALA A 79 15.71 21.58 2.88
C ALA A 79 15.77 20.04 3.07
N MET A 80 15.37 19.27 2.06
CA MET A 80 15.43 17.81 2.12
C MET A 80 16.87 17.30 2.08
N VAL A 81 17.73 17.86 1.22
CA VAL A 81 19.16 17.53 1.17
C VAL A 81 19.86 17.86 2.49
N ALA A 82 19.58 19.03 3.06
CA ALA A 82 20.12 19.42 4.37
C ALA A 82 19.72 18.43 5.49
N LYS A 83 18.50 17.87 5.40
CA LYS A 83 18.02 16.85 6.34
C LYS A 83 18.69 15.48 6.15
N LEU A 84 18.99 15.08 4.91
CA LEU A 84 19.65 13.81 4.61
C LEU A 84 21.15 13.82 4.94
N GLY A 85 21.80 14.98 4.79
CA GLY A 85 23.22 15.15 5.02
C GLY A 85 24.07 14.68 3.84
N ASN A 86 25.24 14.10 4.14
CA ASN A 86 26.23 13.72 3.15
C ASN A 86 25.68 12.70 2.14
N ASN A 87 26.28 12.65 0.94
CA ASN A 87 25.87 11.78 -0.17
C ASN A 87 24.46 12.02 -0.72
N SER A 88 23.89 13.21 -0.49
CA SER A 88 22.61 13.60 -1.08
C SER A 88 22.70 14.93 -1.85
N TYR A 89 21.90 15.08 -2.90
CA TYR A 89 21.83 16.29 -3.71
C TYR A 89 20.46 16.46 -4.34
N PHE A 90 20.14 17.70 -4.69
CA PHE A 90 18.88 18.05 -5.32
C PHE A 90 19.06 18.16 -6.83
N SER A 91 18.08 17.66 -7.59
CA SER A 91 17.96 17.88 -9.02
C SER A 91 16.57 18.45 -9.30
N GLU A 92 16.54 19.56 -10.04
CA GLU A 92 15.27 20.11 -10.51
C GLU A 92 14.77 19.26 -11.68
N VAL A 93 13.64 18.58 -11.48
CA VAL A 93 13.08 17.65 -12.46
C VAL A 93 11.59 17.89 -12.64
N ASP A 94 11.15 18.07 -13.88
CA ASP A 94 9.75 17.97 -14.30
C ASP A 94 9.53 16.67 -15.07
N ILE A 95 8.69 15.79 -14.53
CA ILE A 95 8.37 14.49 -15.13
C ILE A 95 7.55 14.59 -16.44
N ASN A 96 7.06 15.78 -16.76
CA ASN A 96 6.36 16.06 -18.02
C ASN A 96 7.29 16.63 -19.09
N ASP A 97 8.54 16.97 -18.74
CA ASP A 97 9.56 17.40 -19.68
C ASP A 97 10.54 16.25 -19.94
N SER A 98 10.46 15.69 -21.14
CA SER A 98 11.35 14.61 -21.60
C SER A 98 12.85 14.94 -21.49
N LYS A 99 13.25 16.20 -21.74
CA LYS A 99 14.66 16.61 -21.64
C LYS A 99 15.10 16.69 -20.19
N SER A 100 14.23 17.19 -19.33
CA SER A 100 14.47 17.21 -17.88
C SER A 100 14.65 15.80 -17.33
N LEU A 101 13.79 14.85 -17.72
CA LEU A 101 13.89 13.44 -17.32
C LEU A 101 15.18 12.79 -17.82
N ASP A 102 15.53 12.96 -19.10
CA ASP A 102 16.72 12.36 -19.69
C ASP A 102 18.00 12.82 -18.99
N LEU A 103 18.13 14.14 -18.74
CA LEU A 103 19.24 14.70 -17.98
C LEU A 103 19.29 14.18 -16.54
N ALA A 104 18.13 14.02 -15.89
CA ALA A 104 18.06 13.56 -14.50
C ALA A 104 18.42 12.08 -14.34
N LEU A 105 18.09 11.26 -15.34
CA LEU A 105 18.36 9.81 -15.34
C LEU A 105 19.78 9.44 -15.75
N LYS A 106 20.56 10.40 -16.27
CA LYS A 106 21.95 10.16 -16.63
C LYS A 106 22.78 9.69 -15.43
N ASP A 107 23.48 8.56 -15.62
CA ASP A 107 24.32 7.88 -14.63
C ASP A 107 23.56 7.47 -13.35
N VAL A 108 22.24 7.25 -13.42
CA VAL A 108 21.40 6.77 -12.31
C VAL A 108 21.23 5.25 -12.40
N ASP A 109 21.45 4.56 -11.28
CA ASP A 109 21.27 3.11 -11.18
C ASP A 109 19.80 2.72 -10.99
N LEU A 110 19.07 3.48 -10.18
CA LEU A 110 17.66 3.26 -9.84
C LEU A 110 16.89 4.58 -9.78
N VAL A 111 15.75 4.64 -10.49
CA VAL A 111 14.74 5.68 -10.29
C VAL A 111 13.57 5.15 -9.45
N VAL A 112 13.27 5.87 -8.37
CA VAL A 112 12.09 5.66 -7.52
C VAL A 112 11.08 6.76 -7.79
N HIS A 113 10.03 6.43 -8.53
CA HIS A 113 8.97 7.34 -8.93
C HIS A 113 7.90 7.46 -7.85
N THR A 114 7.91 8.59 -7.15
CA THR A 114 6.90 8.96 -6.13
C THR A 114 6.13 10.24 -6.47
N ALA A 115 6.42 10.83 -7.64
CA ALA A 115 5.76 12.03 -8.14
C ALA A 115 4.31 11.77 -8.61
N GLY A 116 3.36 11.73 -7.68
CA GLY A 116 1.93 11.65 -7.98
C GLY A 116 1.28 13.01 -8.34
N PRO A 117 -0.03 13.01 -8.61
CA PRO A 117 -0.93 11.84 -8.60
C PRO A 117 -0.80 10.97 -9.87
N PHE A 118 -0.93 9.65 -9.70
CA PHE A 118 -0.93 8.68 -10.80
C PHE A 118 -2.30 8.59 -11.50
N GLN A 119 -3.38 8.95 -10.80
CA GLN A 119 -4.76 8.84 -11.28
C GLN A 119 -4.98 9.65 -12.55
N GLN A 120 -5.32 9.01 -13.68
CA GLN A 120 -5.49 9.63 -15.01
C GLN A 120 -4.18 10.03 -15.71
N ALA A 121 -3.02 9.58 -15.24
CA ALA A 121 -1.83 9.68 -16.05
C ALA A 121 -1.99 8.75 -17.26
N GLU A 122 -2.06 9.31 -18.46
CA GLU A 122 -2.19 8.55 -19.71
C GLU A 122 -0.86 7.94 -20.18
N LYS A 123 0.25 8.57 -19.80
CA LYS A 123 1.59 8.23 -20.27
C LYS A 123 2.44 7.69 -19.13
N CYS A 124 3.25 6.69 -19.43
CA CYS A 124 4.25 6.13 -18.51
C CYS A 124 5.62 6.78 -18.74
N THR A 125 5.68 8.12 -18.82
CA THR A 125 6.86 8.87 -19.30
C THR A 125 8.15 8.54 -18.53
N VAL A 126 8.06 8.39 -17.21
CA VAL A 126 9.21 8.05 -16.38
C VAL A 126 9.73 6.64 -16.67
N LEU A 127 8.84 5.64 -16.84
CA LEU A 127 9.28 4.29 -17.21
C LEU A 127 9.90 4.28 -18.61
N GLU A 128 9.30 4.99 -19.57
CA GLU A 128 9.85 5.13 -20.92
C GLU A 128 11.27 5.70 -20.89
N ALA A 129 11.47 6.79 -20.15
CA ALA A 129 12.77 7.42 -20.01
C ALA A 129 13.78 6.50 -19.27
N ALA A 130 13.32 5.74 -18.27
CA ALA A 130 14.14 4.75 -17.57
C ALA A 130 14.59 3.62 -18.50
N ILE A 131 13.69 3.11 -19.35
CA ILE A 131 14.02 2.10 -20.38
C ILE A 131 15.07 2.66 -21.35
N GLN A 132 14.88 3.89 -21.83
CA GLN A 132 15.82 4.55 -22.75
C GLN A 132 17.22 4.73 -22.14
N ASN A 133 17.28 5.11 -20.87
CA ASN A 133 18.53 5.31 -20.13
C ASN A 133 19.10 4.04 -19.50
N LYS A 134 18.45 2.88 -19.69
CA LYS A 134 18.81 1.59 -19.08
C LYS A 134 18.91 1.66 -17.55
N THR A 135 18.04 2.45 -16.93
CA THR A 135 17.96 2.66 -15.48
C THR A 135 16.91 1.72 -14.88
N ALA A 136 17.20 1.10 -13.73
CA ALA A 136 16.20 0.32 -13.00
C ALA A 136 15.05 1.23 -12.53
N TYR A 137 13.83 0.70 -12.52
CA TYR A 137 12.63 1.49 -12.23
C TYR A 137 11.83 0.89 -11.07
N LEU A 138 11.39 1.75 -10.15
CA LEU A 138 10.38 1.44 -9.15
C LEU A 138 9.37 2.59 -9.06
N ASP A 139 8.08 2.31 -9.00
CA ASP A 139 7.07 3.31 -8.62
C ASP A 139 6.20 2.86 -7.45
N VAL A 140 5.47 3.82 -6.89
CA VAL A 140 4.47 3.61 -5.83
C VAL A 140 3.05 3.85 -6.34
N CYS A 141 2.80 3.55 -7.63
CA CYS A 141 1.50 3.78 -8.26
C CYS A 141 0.37 3.09 -7.51
N ASP A 142 -0.73 3.81 -7.30
CA ASP A 142 -1.97 3.33 -6.70
C ASP A 142 -3.18 3.42 -7.66
N ASP A 143 -2.97 3.87 -8.91
CA ASP A 143 -4.00 3.93 -9.93
C ASP A 143 -4.19 2.60 -10.69
N THR A 144 -5.43 2.18 -10.87
CA THR A 144 -5.78 0.88 -11.46
C THR A 144 -5.51 0.83 -12.97
N ASN A 145 -5.72 1.93 -13.69
CA ASN A 145 -5.52 1.96 -15.14
C ASN A 145 -4.03 2.08 -15.47
N TYR A 146 -3.32 2.99 -14.82
CA TYR A 146 -1.89 3.19 -14.95
C TYR A 146 -1.12 1.91 -14.64
N SER A 147 -1.40 1.28 -13.49
CA SER A 147 -0.74 0.03 -13.08
C SER A 147 -0.94 -1.13 -14.06
N TRP A 148 -2.00 -1.09 -14.88
CA TRP A 148 -2.21 -2.04 -15.96
C TRP A 148 -1.55 -1.61 -17.26
N ASN A 149 -1.73 -0.35 -17.66
CA ASN A 149 -1.18 0.20 -18.89
C ASN A 149 0.35 0.13 -18.90
N ILE A 150 0.99 0.38 -17.77
CA ILE A 150 2.44 0.30 -17.62
C ILE A 150 2.98 -1.12 -17.91
N LYS A 151 2.17 -2.17 -17.77
CA LYS A 151 2.57 -3.55 -18.11
C LYS A 151 2.75 -3.77 -19.60
N SER A 152 2.16 -2.92 -20.46
CA SER A 152 2.42 -2.97 -21.92
C SER A 152 3.90 -2.71 -22.28
N TYR A 153 4.67 -2.12 -21.37
CA TYR A 153 6.11 -1.88 -21.53
C TYR A 153 6.97 -3.06 -21.10
N MET A 154 6.39 -4.16 -20.60
CA MET A 154 7.14 -5.32 -20.11
C MET A 154 8.17 -5.82 -21.12
N LYS A 155 7.77 -6.01 -22.39
CA LYS A 155 8.71 -6.47 -23.43
C LYS A 155 9.86 -5.48 -23.61
N LYS A 156 9.58 -4.18 -23.67
CA LYS A 156 10.61 -3.14 -23.83
C LYS A 156 11.59 -3.11 -22.65
N ALA A 157 11.10 -3.26 -21.42
CA ALA A 157 11.94 -3.32 -20.23
C ALA A 157 12.84 -4.57 -20.21
N VAL A 158 12.30 -5.73 -20.59
CA VAL A 158 13.05 -6.99 -20.73
C VAL A 158 14.11 -6.88 -21.84
N ASP A 159 13.73 -6.35 -23.01
CA ASP A 159 14.66 -6.15 -24.14
C ASP A 159 15.79 -5.18 -23.77
N ALA A 160 15.51 -4.17 -22.95
CA ALA A 160 16.51 -3.23 -22.42
C ALA A 160 17.31 -3.77 -21.23
N ASN A 161 16.99 -4.98 -20.74
CA ASN A 161 17.58 -5.63 -19.58
C ASN A 161 17.55 -4.77 -18.30
N ILE A 162 16.41 -4.10 -18.05
CA ILE A 162 16.20 -3.35 -16.80
C ILE A 162 15.12 -4.01 -15.94
N PRO A 163 15.32 -4.09 -14.60
CA PRO A 163 14.22 -4.41 -13.70
C PRO A 163 13.28 -3.21 -13.60
N ALA A 164 11.98 -3.46 -13.74
CA ALA A 164 10.94 -2.46 -13.58
C ALA A 164 9.82 -2.98 -12.66
N ILE A 165 9.71 -2.38 -11.48
CA ILE A 165 8.68 -2.69 -10.48
C ILE A 165 7.69 -1.53 -10.47
N THR A 166 6.41 -1.84 -10.52
CA THR A 166 5.33 -0.85 -10.36
C THR A 166 4.49 -1.27 -9.17
N THR A 167 3.72 -0.33 -8.60
CA THR A 167 2.85 -0.54 -7.45
C THR A 167 3.62 -1.03 -6.22
N GLY A 168 4.83 -0.50 -5.99
CA GLY A 168 5.76 -0.90 -4.92
C GLY A 168 5.59 -0.12 -3.61
N GLY A 169 4.36 0.21 -3.23
CA GLY A 169 4.04 0.94 -1.99
C GLY A 169 3.65 0.02 -0.83
N ILE A 170 2.86 0.56 0.10
CA ILE A 170 2.28 -0.23 1.21
C ILE A 170 1.04 -0.99 0.71
N TYR A 171 0.10 -0.27 0.14
CA TYR A 171 -1.03 -0.82 -0.61
C TYR A 171 -1.36 0.14 -1.77
N PRO A 172 -1.16 -0.30 -3.02
CA PRO A 172 -0.60 -1.59 -3.44
C PRO A 172 0.91 -1.73 -3.15
N GLY A 173 1.38 -2.98 -3.04
CA GLY A 173 2.79 -3.36 -2.86
C GLY A 173 2.98 -4.42 -1.78
N VAL A 174 3.15 -4.00 -0.52
CA VAL A 174 3.22 -4.94 0.64
C VAL A 174 1.95 -5.80 0.72
N SER A 175 0.79 -5.22 0.43
CA SER A 175 -0.49 -5.94 0.27
C SER A 175 -0.42 -7.08 -0.75
N ASN A 176 0.16 -6.83 -1.92
CA ASN A 176 0.35 -7.83 -2.97
C ASN A 176 1.25 -8.97 -2.49
N VAL A 177 2.33 -8.65 -1.77
CA VAL A 177 3.24 -9.66 -1.19
C VAL A 177 2.51 -10.49 -0.14
N MET A 178 1.70 -9.88 0.74
CA MET A 178 0.87 -10.60 1.71
C MET A 178 -0.13 -11.54 1.02
N ALA A 179 -0.77 -11.09 -0.06
CA ALA A 179 -1.68 -11.92 -0.84
C ALA A 179 -0.96 -13.10 -1.52
N ALA A 180 0.20 -12.85 -2.12
CA ALA A 180 1.03 -13.87 -2.75
C ALA A 180 1.47 -14.93 -1.73
N GLU A 181 1.89 -14.50 -0.53
CA GLU A 181 2.30 -15.41 0.53
C GLU A 181 1.13 -16.26 1.05
N LEU A 182 -0.05 -15.67 1.24
CA LEU A 182 -1.25 -16.42 1.61
C LEU A 182 -1.60 -17.48 0.56
N VAL A 183 -1.55 -17.12 -0.72
CA VAL A 183 -1.84 -18.04 -1.83
C VAL A 183 -0.77 -19.14 -1.92
N ARG A 184 0.51 -18.79 -1.76
CA ARG A 184 1.63 -19.75 -1.74
C ARG A 184 1.45 -20.74 -0.60
N ALA A 185 1.17 -20.26 0.61
CA ALA A 185 0.95 -21.10 1.78
C ALA A 185 -0.26 -22.03 1.61
N ALA A 186 -1.40 -21.52 1.12
CA ALA A 186 -2.57 -22.35 0.85
C ALA A 186 -2.26 -23.50 -0.12
N LYS A 187 -1.56 -23.21 -1.22
CA LYS A 187 -1.19 -24.21 -2.24
C LYS A 187 -0.12 -25.20 -1.76
N SER A 188 0.92 -24.73 -1.06
CA SER A 188 2.09 -25.54 -0.70
C SER A 188 2.00 -26.23 0.66
N GLU A 189 1.43 -25.56 1.66
CA GLU A 189 1.36 -26.06 3.05
C GLU A 189 0.03 -26.79 3.28
N SER A 190 -1.09 -26.17 2.90
CA SER A 190 -2.43 -26.73 3.13
C SER A 190 -3.00 -27.56 1.97
N LYS A 191 -2.36 -27.48 0.78
CA LYS A 191 -2.86 -28.09 -0.47
C LYS A 191 -4.33 -27.76 -0.77
N SER A 192 -4.77 -26.55 -0.41
CA SER A 192 -6.12 -26.05 -0.62
C SER A 192 -6.17 -25.10 -1.81
N ASP A 193 -7.34 -25.02 -2.46
CA ASP A 193 -7.55 -24.16 -3.61
C ASP A 193 -8.05 -22.77 -3.17
N PRO A 194 -7.33 -21.66 -3.47
CA PRO A 194 -7.75 -20.30 -3.15
C PRO A 194 -9.08 -19.91 -3.80
N GLN A 195 -10.11 -19.61 -3.01
CA GLN A 195 -11.45 -19.27 -3.52
C GLN A 195 -11.76 -17.77 -3.45
N ARG A 196 -11.36 -17.13 -2.34
CA ARG A 196 -11.69 -15.72 -2.12
C ARG A 196 -10.63 -15.00 -1.32
N LEU A 197 -10.10 -13.91 -1.84
CA LEU A 197 -9.17 -13.06 -1.14
C LEU A 197 -9.77 -11.67 -0.94
N ARG A 198 -9.72 -11.17 0.29
CA ARG A 198 -10.22 -9.83 0.64
C ARG A 198 -9.12 -9.01 1.28
N PHE A 199 -8.94 -7.82 0.73
CA PHE A 199 -8.10 -6.79 1.32
C PHE A 199 -8.96 -5.86 2.18
N TYR A 200 -8.49 -5.61 3.39
CA TYR A 200 -9.11 -4.67 4.31
C TYR A 200 -8.04 -3.70 4.81
N TYR A 201 -8.34 -2.42 4.71
CA TYR A 201 -7.43 -1.34 5.06
C TYR A 201 -8.06 -0.43 6.09
N TYR A 202 -7.20 0.08 6.97
CA TYR A 202 -7.56 1.06 7.96
C TYR A 202 -6.48 2.11 8.10
N THR A 203 -6.89 3.37 8.12
CA THR A 203 -6.01 4.51 8.47
C THR A 203 -6.65 5.37 9.55
N ALA A 204 -5.91 5.65 10.61
CA ALA A 204 -6.24 6.73 11.52
C ALA A 204 -5.73 8.06 10.94
N GLY A 205 -6.59 9.08 10.92
CA GLY A 205 -6.31 10.33 10.24
C GLY A 205 -5.91 10.09 8.79
N SER A 206 -4.86 10.78 8.36
CA SER A 206 -4.22 10.57 7.06
C SER A 206 -3.22 9.40 7.02
N GLY A 207 -3.04 8.66 8.12
CA GLY A 207 -2.02 7.61 8.22
C GLY A 207 -0.59 8.14 8.05
N GLY A 208 -0.36 9.43 8.35
CA GLY A 208 0.92 10.11 8.14
C GLY A 208 1.21 10.49 6.68
N ALA A 209 0.31 10.19 5.74
CA ALA A 209 0.44 10.60 4.34
C ALA A 209 0.06 12.07 4.11
N GLY A 210 -0.64 12.71 5.07
CA GLY A 210 -1.11 14.08 4.97
C GLY A 210 -2.19 14.27 3.89
N PRO A 211 -2.35 15.46 3.30
CA PRO A 211 -3.43 15.74 2.34
C PRO A 211 -3.41 14.88 1.07
N THR A 212 -2.30 14.21 0.77
CA THR A 212 -2.19 13.31 -0.39
C THR A 212 -3.17 12.14 -0.32
N ILE A 213 -3.40 11.56 0.86
CA ILE A 213 -4.38 10.46 0.99
C ILE A 213 -5.79 10.96 0.77
N LEU A 214 -6.11 12.19 1.19
CA LEU A 214 -7.43 12.78 0.97
C LEU A 214 -7.68 13.02 -0.52
N SER A 215 -6.69 13.60 -1.22
CA SER A 215 -6.76 13.81 -2.67
C SER A 215 -7.00 12.50 -3.41
N THR A 216 -6.23 11.46 -3.07
CA THR A 216 -6.35 10.14 -3.68
C THR A 216 -7.70 9.52 -3.37
N SER A 217 -8.15 9.61 -2.12
CA SER A 217 -9.44 9.08 -1.68
C SER A 217 -10.60 9.72 -2.44
N PHE A 218 -10.58 11.04 -2.63
CA PHE A 218 -11.60 11.74 -3.41
C PHE A 218 -11.58 11.36 -4.90
N LEU A 219 -10.40 11.21 -5.51
CA LEU A 219 -10.28 10.74 -6.88
C LEU A 219 -10.87 9.33 -7.05
N LEU A 220 -10.57 8.42 -6.12
CA LEU A 220 -11.10 7.06 -6.11
C LEU A 220 -12.62 6.99 -5.92
N LEU A 221 -13.23 7.98 -5.24
CA LEU A 221 -14.70 8.08 -5.17
C LEU A 221 -15.34 8.38 -6.53
N GLY A 222 -14.59 8.93 -7.48
CA GLY A 222 -15.04 9.14 -8.86
C GLY A 222 -14.96 7.89 -9.73
N GLU A 223 -14.39 6.79 -9.22
CA GLU A 223 -14.16 5.56 -9.98
C GLU A 223 -15.18 4.47 -9.66
N GLU A 224 -15.50 3.64 -10.65
CA GLU A 224 -16.19 2.38 -10.39
C GLU A 224 -15.23 1.42 -9.69
N VAL A 225 -15.70 0.75 -8.64
CA VAL A 225 -14.90 -0.27 -7.96
C VAL A 225 -14.93 -1.54 -8.78
N VAL A 226 -13.75 -1.99 -9.22
CA VAL A 226 -13.58 -3.31 -9.83
C VAL A 226 -13.38 -4.35 -8.73
N ALA A 227 -14.21 -5.39 -8.76
CA ALA A 227 -14.04 -6.59 -7.96
C ALA A 227 -14.23 -7.83 -8.84
N TYR A 228 -13.86 -8.99 -8.31
CA TYR A 228 -14.08 -10.28 -8.97
C TYR A 228 -14.95 -11.16 -8.07
N ASN A 229 -15.91 -11.86 -8.67
CA ASN A 229 -16.75 -12.83 -7.99
C ASN A 229 -16.85 -14.09 -8.85
N LYS A 230 -16.34 -15.21 -8.33
CA LYS A 230 -16.33 -16.51 -9.03
C LYS A 230 -15.76 -16.44 -10.45
N GLY A 231 -14.69 -15.66 -10.64
CA GLY A 231 -14.02 -15.49 -11.93
C GLY A 231 -14.58 -14.36 -12.79
N GLU A 232 -15.75 -13.81 -12.45
CA GLU A 232 -16.36 -12.73 -13.22
C GLU A 232 -15.98 -11.36 -12.65
N LYS A 233 -15.59 -10.45 -13.56
CA LYS A 233 -15.35 -9.04 -13.23
C LYS A 233 -16.69 -8.35 -12.99
N ILE A 234 -16.84 -7.76 -11.81
CA ILE A 234 -18.00 -6.96 -11.42
C ILE A 234 -17.60 -5.52 -11.15
N LYS A 235 -18.53 -4.59 -11.43
CA LYS A 235 -18.40 -3.17 -11.15
C LYS A 235 -19.36 -2.78 -10.03
N LEU A 236 -18.86 -2.06 -9.03
CA LEU A 236 -19.60 -1.68 -7.84
C LEU A 236 -19.43 -0.18 -7.57
N LYS A 237 -20.35 0.39 -6.80
CA LYS A 237 -20.28 1.80 -6.38
C LYS A 237 -19.15 1.99 -5.34
N PRO A 238 -18.30 3.02 -5.45
CA PRO A 238 -17.33 3.34 -4.41
C PRO A 238 -18.02 3.72 -3.11
N TYR A 239 -17.31 3.50 -2.01
CA TYR A 239 -17.77 3.74 -0.65
C TYR A 239 -19.12 3.08 -0.28
N SER A 240 -19.44 1.95 -0.93
CA SER A 240 -20.63 1.14 -0.66
C SER A 240 -20.26 -0.20 -0.02
N GLY A 241 -21.27 -1.03 0.31
CA GLY A 241 -21.05 -2.41 0.78
C GLY A 241 -20.24 -2.49 2.08
N MET A 242 -20.62 -1.66 3.06
CA MET A 242 -19.98 -1.54 4.36
C MET A 242 -19.89 -2.90 5.06
N LEU A 243 -18.71 -3.21 5.59
CA LEU A 243 -18.48 -4.33 6.48
C LEU A 243 -17.79 -3.85 7.75
N GLN A 244 -18.13 -4.46 8.89
CA GLN A 244 -17.37 -4.28 10.11
C GLN A 244 -16.28 -5.35 10.20
N ILE A 245 -15.02 -4.93 10.25
CA ILE A 245 -13.85 -5.81 10.27
C ILE A 245 -13.01 -5.52 11.50
N ASP A 246 -12.62 -6.59 12.18
CA ASP A 246 -11.68 -6.51 13.30
C ASP A 246 -10.25 -6.51 12.78
N PHE A 247 -9.49 -5.45 13.09
CA PHE A 247 -8.06 -5.36 12.75
C PHE A 247 -7.16 -5.91 13.88
N GLY A 248 -7.72 -6.50 14.94
CA GLY A 248 -6.97 -7.07 16.03
C GLY A 248 -6.57 -6.05 17.10
N LEU A 249 -5.69 -6.50 18.01
CA LEU A 249 -5.33 -5.75 19.21
C LEU A 249 -4.74 -4.37 18.87
N GLY A 250 -5.25 -3.33 19.52
CA GLY A 250 -4.77 -1.95 19.35
C GLY A 250 -5.52 -1.11 18.31
N ILE A 251 -6.32 -1.75 17.43
CA ILE A 251 -7.21 -1.05 16.48
C ILE A 251 -8.67 -1.47 16.70
N GLY A 252 -8.93 -2.77 16.83
CA GLY A 252 -10.25 -3.34 17.02
C GLY A 252 -11.12 -3.27 15.77
N LYS A 253 -12.44 -3.30 15.98
CA LYS A 253 -13.46 -3.31 14.92
C LYS A 253 -13.59 -1.95 14.24
N LYS A 254 -13.62 -1.95 12.91
CA LYS A 254 -13.74 -0.76 12.06
C LYS A 254 -14.69 -1.03 10.90
N ASP A 255 -15.45 0.00 10.53
CA ASP A 255 -16.28 -0.04 9.33
C ASP A 255 -15.41 0.25 8.11
N VAL A 256 -15.52 -0.60 7.10
CA VAL A 256 -14.75 -0.52 5.85
C VAL A 256 -15.67 -0.61 4.65
N PHE A 257 -15.34 0.14 3.59
CA PHE A 257 -16.17 0.37 2.41
C PHE A 257 -15.41 0.03 1.13
N LEU A 258 -16.14 -0.31 0.07
CA LEU A 258 -15.53 -0.66 -1.22
C LEU A 258 -14.74 0.51 -1.81
N LEU A 259 -13.50 0.26 -2.24
CA LEU A 259 -12.68 1.18 -3.02
C LEU A 259 -11.95 0.43 -4.14
N ASN A 260 -11.68 1.15 -5.23
CA ASN A 260 -10.99 0.62 -6.39
C ASN A 260 -9.48 0.60 -6.12
N LEU A 261 -8.85 -0.58 -6.15
CA LEU A 261 -7.41 -0.72 -5.89
C LEU A 261 -6.75 -1.69 -6.88
N PRO A 262 -5.52 -1.38 -7.36
CA PRO A 262 -4.83 -2.18 -8.39
C PRO A 262 -4.60 -3.65 -8.05
N GLU A 263 -4.36 -3.93 -6.78
CA GLU A 263 -4.04 -5.27 -6.30
C GLU A 263 -5.21 -6.25 -6.42
N VAL A 264 -6.46 -5.77 -6.53
CA VAL A 264 -7.64 -6.61 -6.74
C VAL A 264 -7.53 -7.33 -8.08
N ARG A 265 -7.17 -6.58 -9.13
CA ARG A 265 -6.99 -7.12 -10.48
C ARG A 265 -5.78 -8.03 -10.57
N SER A 266 -4.62 -7.59 -10.08
CA SER A 266 -3.41 -8.42 -10.16
C SER A 266 -3.52 -9.70 -9.32
N THR A 267 -4.20 -9.68 -8.17
CA THR A 267 -4.47 -10.90 -7.39
C THR A 267 -5.34 -11.89 -8.17
N HIS A 268 -6.36 -11.40 -8.87
CA HIS A 268 -7.19 -12.26 -9.70
C HIS A 268 -6.40 -12.82 -10.90
N GLU A 269 -5.81 -11.95 -11.72
CA GLU A 269 -5.20 -12.34 -12.99
C GLU A 269 -3.85 -13.06 -12.83
N ILE A 270 -3.07 -12.74 -11.79
CA ILE A 270 -1.71 -13.30 -11.59
C ILE A 270 -1.72 -14.44 -10.56
N LEU A 271 -2.45 -14.30 -9.44
CA LEU A 271 -2.47 -15.34 -8.40
C LEU A 271 -3.59 -16.38 -8.62
N GLY A 272 -4.52 -16.11 -9.54
CA GLY A 272 -5.58 -17.03 -9.94
C GLY A 272 -6.73 -17.13 -8.94
N VAL A 273 -6.89 -16.16 -8.03
CA VAL A 273 -7.97 -16.20 -7.03
C VAL A 273 -9.29 -15.76 -7.67
N PRO A 274 -10.37 -16.57 -7.67
CA PRO A 274 -11.56 -16.28 -8.46
C PRO A 274 -12.43 -15.16 -7.87
N SER A 275 -12.41 -14.95 -6.55
CA SER A 275 -13.15 -13.86 -5.92
C SER A 275 -12.21 -12.89 -5.19
N VAL A 276 -12.16 -11.63 -5.60
CA VAL A 276 -11.26 -10.64 -5.00
C VAL A 276 -11.96 -9.30 -4.81
N SER A 277 -11.77 -8.66 -3.65
CA SER A 277 -12.27 -7.30 -3.40
C SER A 277 -11.42 -6.58 -2.37
N ALA A 278 -11.37 -5.26 -2.44
CA ALA A 278 -10.73 -4.43 -1.42
C ALA A 278 -11.73 -3.49 -0.74
N ARG A 279 -11.50 -3.22 0.55
CA ARG A 279 -12.26 -2.25 1.33
C ARG A 279 -11.36 -1.42 2.23
N PHE A 280 -11.77 -0.18 2.47
CA PHE A 280 -11.02 0.81 3.22
C PHE A 280 -11.89 1.49 4.25
N GLY A 281 -11.35 1.75 5.43
CA GLY A 281 -12.02 2.50 6.49
C GLY A 281 -11.08 3.51 7.12
N THR A 282 -11.64 4.63 7.57
CA THR A 282 -10.86 5.69 8.23
C THR A 282 -11.30 5.91 9.67
N ALA A 283 -10.38 6.41 10.50
CA ALA A 283 -10.72 7.06 11.76
C ALA A 283 -10.38 8.56 11.73
N PRO A 284 -11.10 9.39 12.50
CA PRO A 284 -12.30 9.06 13.26
C PRO A 284 -13.46 8.58 12.38
N PHE A 285 -14.36 7.77 12.95
CA PHE A 285 -15.38 7.05 12.20
C PHE A 285 -16.30 7.97 11.37
N PHE A 286 -16.53 9.21 11.83
CA PHE A 286 -17.35 10.20 11.13
C PHE A 286 -16.76 10.64 9.78
N TRP A 287 -15.45 10.47 9.53
CA TRP A 287 -14.88 10.73 8.20
C TRP A 287 -15.47 9.83 7.14
N ASN A 288 -15.85 8.60 7.52
CA ASN A 288 -16.54 7.71 6.59
C ASN A 288 -17.88 8.31 6.15
N TRP A 289 -18.59 9.06 7.00
CA TRP A 289 -19.82 9.75 6.60
C TRP A 289 -19.56 10.87 5.61
N GLY A 290 -18.47 11.62 5.79
CA GLY A 290 -18.00 12.62 4.82
C GLY A 290 -17.70 11.99 3.47
N MET A 291 -17.00 10.85 3.46
CA MET A 291 -16.69 10.11 2.23
C MET A 291 -17.94 9.54 1.54
N ILE A 292 -18.92 9.04 2.31
CA ILE A 292 -20.24 8.64 1.78
C ILE A 292 -20.91 9.84 1.12
N ALA A 293 -20.93 11.00 1.78
CA ALA A 293 -21.51 12.22 1.22
C ALA A 293 -20.81 12.65 -0.08
N MET A 294 -19.46 12.66 -0.08
CA MET A 294 -18.67 12.97 -1.28
C MET A 294 -18.93 11.99 -2.43
N SER A 295 -19.25 10.71 -2.15
CA SER A 295 -19.56 9.71 -3.18
C SER A 295 -20.86 9.97 -3.97
N PHE A 296 -21.65 10.97 -3.56
CA PHE A 296 -22.83 11.43 -4.31
C PHE A 296 -22.51 12.60 -5.26
N LEU A 297 -21.30 13.17 -5.21
CA LEU A 297 -20.89 14.17 -6.19
C LEU A 297 -20.76 13.53 -7.59
N PRO A 298 -20.96 14.31 -8.68
CA PRO A 298 -20.79 13.80 -10.03
C PRO A 298 -19.39 13.21 -10.25
N SER A 299 -19.32 12.10 -10.97
CA SER A 299 -18.04 11.40 -11.21
C SER A 299 -17.04 12.27 -11.96
N GLU A 300 -17.53 13.15 -12.85
CA GLU A 300 -16.77 14.12 -13.62
C GLU A 300 -16.13 15.18 -12.71
N PHE A 301 -16.80 15.53 -11.61
CA PHE A 301 -16.24 16.44 -10.61
C PHE A 301 -15.13 15.75 -9.83
N LEU A 302 -15.38 14.53 -9.33
CA LEU A 302 -14.41 13.78 -8.53
C LEU A 302 -13.20 13.29 -9.34
N ARG A 303 -13.33 13.18 -10.66
CA ARG A 303 -12.22 12.90 -11.57
C ARG A 303 -11.41 14.16 -11.91
N ASP A 304 -11.92 15.36 -11.72
CA ASP A 304 -11.16 16.55 -12.05
C ASP A 304 -10.10 16.85 -10.96
N ARG A 305 -8.82 16.61 -11.29
CA ARG A 305 -7.69 16.83 -10.37
C ARG A 305 -7.66 18.24 -9.79
N SER A 306 -8.01 19.27 -10.58
CA SER A 306 -8.01 20.66 -10.11
C SER A 306 -9.11 20.89 -9.09
N LYS A 307 -10.33 20.39 -9.36
CA LYS A 307 -11.46 20.51 -8.44
C LYS A 307 -11.25 19.72 -7.15
N VAL A 308 -10.71 18.51 -7.25
CA VAL A 308 -10.33 17.72 -6.07
C VAL A 308 -9.26 18.45 -5.26
N GLN A 309 -8.27 19.06 -5.90
CA GLN A 309 -7.22 19.79 -5.19
C GLN A 309 -7.77 21.01 -4.45
N GLN A 310 -8.76 21.72 -5.01
CA GLN A 310 -9.48 22.80 -4.32
C GLN A 310 -10.23 22.28 -3.10
N LEU A 311 -10.93 21.14 -3.21
CA LEU A 311 -11.56 20.50 -2.05
C LEU A 311 -10.54 20.11 -0.98
N VAL A 312 -9.42 19.51 -1.38
CA VAL A 312 -8.36 19.13 -0.44
C VAL A 312 -7.81 20.35 0.28
N GLN A 313 -7.57 21.47 -0.41
CA GLN A 313 -7.13 22.71 0.21
C GLN A 313 -8.14 23.25 1.23
N LEU A 314 -9.44 23.13 0.93
CA LEU A 314 -10.51 23.51 1.85
C LEU A 314 -10.52 22.64 3.12
N PHE A 315 -10.29 21.33 2.99
CA PHE A 315 -10.32 20.40 4.11
C PHE A 315 -8.99 20.20 4.84
N ASP A 316 -7.84 20.56 4.24
CA ASP A 316 -6.49 20.35 4.81
C ASP A 316 -6.34 20.88 6.24
N PRO A 317 -6.84 22.09 6.62
CA PRO A 317 -6.74 22.56 8.00
C PRO A 317 -7.46 21.65 9.00
N VAL A 318 -8.64 21.15 8.64
CA VAL A 318 -9.44 20.25 9.48
C VAL A 318 -8.77 18.89 9.57
N VAL A 319 -8.26 18.37 8.45
CA VAL A 319 -7.53 17.09 8.40
C VAL A 319 -6.32 17.14 9.31
N ARG A 320 -5.50 18.19 9.23
CA ARG A 320 -4.32 18.34 10.11
C ARG A 320 -4.68 18.42 11.58
N ALA A 321 -5.75 19.14 11.92
CA ALA A 321 -6.22 19.23 13.30
C ALA A 321 -6.66 17.86 13.82
N VAL A 322 -7.38 17.09 12.99
CA VAL A 322 -7.85 15.74 13.35
C VAL A 322 -6.72 14.73 13.37
N ASP A 323 -5.73 14.81 12.47
CA ASP A 323 -4.56 13.94 12.45
C ASP A 323 -3.79 14.01 13.78
N GLY A 324 -3.67 15.22 14.35
CA GLY A 324 -3.04 15.43 15.66
C GLY A 324 -3.76 14.72 16.82
N ILE A 325 -5.05 14.39 16.65
CA ILE A 325 -5.89 13.76 17.68
C ILE A 325 -6.08 12.25 17.40
N ALA A 326 -6.31 11.89 16.13
CA ALA A 326 -6.60 10.54 15.69
C ALA A 326 -5.35 9.65 15.64
N GLY A 327 -4.17 10.26 15.54
CA GLY A 327 -2.90 9.59 15.31
C GLY A 327 -2.76 9.10 13.86
N GLU A 328 -1.63 8.45 13.57
CA GLU A 328 -1.22 8.06 12.20
C GLU A 328 -1.20 6.54 11.99
N LYS A 329 -1.87 5.76 12.84
CA LYS A 329 -1.84 4.30 12.76
C LYS A 329 -2.44 3.81 11.46
N VAL A 330 -1.70 2.95 10.75
CA VAL A 330 -2.18 2.26 9.56
C VAL A 330 -2.24 0.76 9.84
N SER A 331 -3.27 0.09 9.33
CA SER A 331 -3.34 -1.35 9.36
C SER A 331 -3.96 -1.94 8.12
N MET A 332 -3.47 -3.13 7.80
CA MET A 332 -3.93 -3.93 6.69
C MET A 332 -4.24 -5.33 7.21
N ARG A 333 -5.37 -5.87 6.78
CA ARG A 333 -5.77 -7.24 7.00
C ARG A 333 -6.07 -7.88 5.64
N VAL A 334 -5.28 -8.88 5.27
CA VAL A 334 -5.53 -9.69 4.06
C VAL A 334 -6.07 -11.04 4.50
N ARG A 335 -7.24 -11.41 4.00
CA ARG A 335 -7.91 -12.67 4.34
C ARG A 335 -8.09 -13.52 3.09
N LEU A 336 -7.55 -14.73 3.12
CA LEU A 336 -7.79 -15.76 2.11
C LEU A 336 -8.73 -16.82 2.66
N LEU A 337 -9.81 -17.10 1.93
CA LEU A 337 -10.62 -18.30 2.05
C LEU A 337 -10.19 -19.29 0.97
N SER A 338 -9.89 -20.51 1.38
CA SER A 338 -9.48 -21.61 0.51
C SER A 338 -10.35 -22.83 0.77
N GLN A 339 -10.50 -23.69 -0.22
CA GLN A 339 -11.29 -24.91 -0.13
C GLN A 339 -10.37 -26.13 -0.17
N PHE A 340 -10.61 -27.07 0.75
CA PHE A 340 -9.94 -28.35 0.82
C PHE A 340 -11.01 -29.45 0.77
N LEU A 341 -11.00 -30.29 -0.27
CA LEU A 341 -12.09 -31.23 -0.57
C LEU A 341 -13.45 -30.50 -0.75
N LEU A 342 -14.52 -31.22 -1.13
CA LEU A 342 -15.81 -30.60 -1.47
C LEU A 342 -16.48 -29.83 -0.32
N SER A 343 -16.03 -30.00 0.93
CA SER A 343 -16.71 -29.46 2.13
C SER A 343 -15.88 -28.62 3.10
N CYS A 344 -14.53 -28.70 3.16
CA CYS A 344 -13.77 -27.97 4.18
C CYS A 344 -13.28 -26.60 3.67
N ILE A 345 -13.55 -25.55 4.44
CA ILE A 345 -13.10 -24.19 4.15
C ILE A 345 -12.01 -23.80 5.17
N SER A 346 -10.85 -23.36 4.70
CA SER A 346 -9.82 -22.80 5.58
C SER A 346 -9.71 -21.28 5.36
N SER A 347 -9.51 -20.55 6.46
CA SER A 347 -9.28 -19.10 6.44
C SER A 347 -7.89 -18.79 6.99
N CYS A 348 -7.06 -18.15 6.16
CA CYS A 348 -5.79 -17.62 6.60
C CYS A 348 -5.80 -16.08 6.53
N VAL A 349 -5.20 -15.45 7.53
CA VAL A 349 -5.20 -14.00 7.69
C VAL A 349 -3.79 -13.54 8.00
N ILE A 350 -3.35 -12.47 7.33
CA ILE A 350 -2.19 -11.69 7.76
C ILE A 350 -2.69 -10.31 8.16
N VAL A 351 -2.35 -9.88 9.38
CA VAL A 351 -2.59 -8.52 9.88
C VAL A 351 -1.24 -7.82 10.02
N LEU A 352 -1.15 -6.61 9.48
CA LEU A 352 0.00 -5.73 9.61
C LEU A 352 -0.45 -4.43 10.27
N HIS A 353 0.24 -4.03 11.33
CA HIS A 353 0.16 -2.70 11.94
C HIS A 353 1.45 -1.93 11.63
N ILE A 354 1.27 -0.74 11.08
CA ILE A 354 2.37 0.17 10.73
C ILE A 354 2.29 1.32 11.73
N ASP A 355 3.25 1.34 12.65
CA ASP A 355 3.53 2.45 13.57
C ASP A 355 4.88 3.07 13.17
N PRO A 356 5.02 4.41 13.18
CA PRO A 356 6.29 5.09 12.91
C PRO A 356 7.49 4.52 13.68
N ASN A 357 7.27 3.91 14.85
CA ASN A 357 8.31 3.39 15.72
C ASN A 357 8.39 1.86 15.77
N ARG A 358 7.41 1.13 15.19
CA ARG A 358 7.37 -0.34 15.26
C ARG A 358 6.50 -0.96 14.17
N LEU A 359 7.05 -1.91 13.43
CA LEU A 359 6.26 -2.81 12.60
C LEU A 359 5.78 -3.99 13.47
N ILE A 360 4.47 -4.27 13.49
CA ILE A 360 3.90 -5.43 14.17
C ILE A 360 3.06 -6.20 13.16
N TRP A 361 3.33 -7.50 13.00
CA TRP A 361 2.53 -8.36 12.12
C TRP A 361 2.17 -9.66 12.82
N SER A 362 1.06 -10.27 12.41
CA SER A 362 0.65 -11.59 12.83
C SER A 362 0.04 -12.35 11.65
N ARG A 363 0.27 -13.66 11.62
CA ARG A 363 -0.38 -14.59 10.70
C ARG A 363 -1.20 -15.57 11.53
N GLN A 364 -2.48 -15.73 11.18
CA GLN A 364 -3.40 -16.65 11.83
C GLN A 364 -3.99 -17.60 10.78
N MET A 365 -4.09 -18.88 11.12
CA MET A 365 -4.71 -19.92 10.30
C MET A 365 -5.80 -20.58 11.12
N ASP A 366 -7.05 -20.45 10.66
CA ASP A 366 -8.21 -21.06 11.29
C ASP A 366 -8.86 -22.03 10.28
N ALA A 367 -9.19 -23.25 10.73
CA ALA A 367 -10.13 -24.10 10.01
C ALA A 367 -11.55 -23.56 10.27
N ILE A 368 -12.30 -23.31 9.20
CA ILE A 368 -13.73 -23.01 9.31
C ILE A 368 -14.44 -24.34 9.03
N GLU A 369 -14.89 -24.99 10.11
CA GLU A 369 -15.73 -26.20 10.01
C GLU A 369 -17.06 -25.91 9.30
#